data_AF-A0A142IXK9-F1
#
_entry.id   AF-A0A142IXK9-F1
#
_cell.length_a   1.000
_cell.length_b   1.000
_cell.length_c   1.000
_cell.angle_alpha   90.00
_cell.angle_beta   90.00
_cell.angle_gamma   90.00
#
_symmetry.space_group_name_H-M   'P 1'
#
loop_
_entity.id
_entity.type
_entity.pdbx_description
1 polymer ?
#
loop_
_entity_poly.entity_id
_entity_poly.type
_entity_poly.pdbx_seq_one_letter_code
_entity_poly.pdbx_strand_id
1 'polypeptide(L)' 'PTRFCVHLIPETLERTTLGKKKLGARVNIEIDPQTQAVVDTVERVLAARENAMNQPGTEA' A
#
# COMPACT_ATOMS: atom_id res chain seq x y z
N PRO A 1 4.48 -4.51 11.93
CA PRO A 1 5.84 -4.66 11.36
C PRO A 1 6.13 -3.52 10.36
N THR A 2 7.28 -2.84 10.45
CA THR A 2 7.63 -1.68 9.61
C THR A 2 8.88 -1.90 8.76
N ARG A 3 9.22 -3.16 8.47
CA ARG A 3 10.40 -3.56 7.69
C ARG A 3 9.99 -4.53 6.58
N PHE A 4 10.63 -4.40 5.43
CA PHE A 4 10.51 -5.31 4.30
C PHE A 4 11.89 -5.52 3.66
N CYS A 5 12.02 -6.58 2.87
CA CYS A 5 13.22 -6.89 2.11
C CYS A 5 12.86 -7.02 0.62
N VAL A 6 13.81 -6.71 -0.25
CA VAL A 6 13.67 -6.87 -1.71
C VAL A 6 14.90 -7.57 -2.26
N HIS A 7 14.72 -8.28 -3.37
CA HIS A 7 15.83 -8.84 -4.15
C HIS A 7 16.07 -7.94 -5.35
N LEU A 8 17.33 -7.57 -5.59
CA LEU A 8 17.75 -6.77 -6.74
C LEU A 8 18.67 -7.61 -7.61
N ILE A 9 18.35 -7.72 -8.89
CA ILE A 9 19.22 -8.39 -9.86
C ILE A 9 20.44 -7.52 -10.18
N PRO A 10 21.55 -8.10 -10.69
CA PRO A 10 22.78 -7.35 -11.01
C PRO A 10 22.54 -6.13 -11.92
N GLU A 11 21.76 -6.29 -13.00
CA GLU A 11 21.48 -5.19 -13.93
C GLU A 11 20.83 -3.98 -13.22
N THR A 12 19.91 -4.20 -12.29
CA THR A 12 19.27 -3.10 -11.53
C THR A 12 20.26 -2.36 -10.64
N LEU A 13 21.19 -3.08 -10.02
CA LEU A 13 22.23 -2.49 -9.18
C LEU A 13 23.20 -1.63 -10.01
N GLU A 14 23.53 -2.07 -11.22
CA GLU A 14 24.43 -1.38 -12.16
C GLU A 14 23.78 -0.16 -12.81
N ARG A 15 22.51 -0.28 -13.25
CA ARG A 15 21.82 0.75 -14.03
C ARG A 15 21.12 1.82 -13.17
N THR A 16 20.95 1.61 -11.87
CA THR A 16 20.27 2.55 -10.97
C THR A 16 21.19 3.10 -9.88
N THR A 17 20.67 4.03 -9.06
CA THR A 17 21.44 4.58 -7.93
C THR A 17 21.44 3.64 -6.70
N LEU A 18 20.64 2.57 -6.71
CA LEU A 18 20.45 1.68 -5.57
C LEU A 18 21.74 0.93 -5.20
N GLY A 19 22.55 0.51 -6.17
CA GLY A 19 23.83 -0.16 -5.92
C GLY A 19 24.87 0.69 -5.17
N LYS A 20 24.68 2.02 -5.13
CA LYS A 20 25.59 2.96 -4.45
C LYS A 20 25.07 3.40 -3.08
N LYS A 21 23.84 3.05 -2.71
CA LYS A 21 23.24 3.44 -1.42
C LYS A 21 23.87 2.62 -0.28
N LYS A 22 24.14 3.29 0.84
CA LYS A 22 24.69 2.68 2.05
C LYS A 22 23.61 2.56 3.13
N LEU A 23 23.90 1.79 4.17
CA LEU A 23 23.03 1.70 5.34
C LEU A 23 22.73 3.10 5.90
N GLY A 24 21.47 3.33 6.26
CA GLY A 24 20.96 4.63 6.71
C GLY A 24 20.61 5.62 5.59
N ALA A 25 20.92 5.31 4.32
CA ALA A 25 20.51 6.15 3.21
C ALA A 25 18.98 6.13 3.04
N ARG A 26 18.40 7.31 2.76
CA ARG A 26 16.97 7.44 2.43
C ARG A 26 16.73 7.10 0.96
N VAL A 27 15.54 6.55 0.72
CA VAL A 27 14.98 6.22 -0.59
C VAL A 27 13.54 6.70 -0.63
N ASN A 28 13.04 6.95 -1.84
CA ASN A 28 11.61 7.22 -2.05
C ASN A 28 10.87 5.89 -1.98
N ILE A 29 9.73 5.88 -1.28
CA ILE A 29 8.83 4.73 -1.21
C ILE A 29 7.51 5.19 -1.80
N GLU A 30 7.13 4.57 -2.90
CA GLU A 30 5.86 4.80 -3.58
C GLU A 30 5.05 3.51 -3.48
N ILE A 31 3.82 3.63 -3.00
CA ILE A 31 2.90 2.50 -2.97
C ILE A 31 2.31 2.35 -4.37
N ASP A 32 2.21 1.10 -4.82
CA ASP A 32 1.56 0.77 -6.08
C ASP A 32 0.13 1.38 -6.12
N PRO A 33 -0.21 2.20 -7.14
CA PRO A 33 -1.50 2.86 -7.23
C PRO A 33 -2.69 1.90 -7.27
N GLN A 34 -2.51 0.71 -7.86
CA GLN A 34 -3.57 -0.30 -7.90
C GLN A 34 -3.86 -0.82 -6.49
N THR A 35 -2.82 -1.11 -5.71
CA THR A 35 -2.95 -1.52 -4.31
C THR A 35 -3.68 -0.47 -3.49
N GLN A 36 -3.34 0.81 -3.65
CA GLN A 36 -4.06 1.90 -2.98
C GLN A 36 -5.55 1.91 -3.34
N ALA A 37 -5.87 1.89 -4.64
CA ALA A 37 -7.26 1.92 -5.10
C ALA A 37 -8.08 0.72 -4.61
N VAL A 38 -7.45 -0.46 -4.51
CA VAL A 38 -8.09 -1.66 -3.94
C VAL A 38 -8.38 -1.46 -2.47
N VAL A 39 -7.41 -1.02 -1.67
CA VAL A 39 -7.59 -0.78 -0.23
C VAL A 39 -8.68 0.27 0.02
N ASP A 40 -8.59 1.43 -0.64
CA ASP A 40 -9.58 2.51 -0.51
C ASP A 40 -11.00 2.04 -0.85
N THR A 41 -11.12 1.17 -1.86
CA THR A 41 -12.41 0.62 -2.27
C THR A 41 -12.94 -0.38 -1.26
N VAL A 42 -12.09 -1.26 -0.74
CA VAL A 42 -12.47 -2.22 0.30
C VAL A 42 -12.92 -1.48 1.56
N GLU A 43 -12.16 -0.49 2.03
CA GLU A 43 -12.51 0.32 3.18
C GLU A 43 -13.88 1.01 3.01
N ARG A 44 -14.10 1.64 1.84
CA ARG A 44 -15.37 2.31 1.53
C ARG A 44 -16.56 1.35 1.52
N VAL A 45 -16.41 0.17 0.90
CA VAL A 45 -17.49 -0.82 0.83
C VAL A 45 -17.78 -1.39 2.22
N LEU A 46 -16.76 -1.68 3.01
CA LEU A 46 -16.96 -2.18 4.38
C LEU A 46 -17.66 -1.14 5.26
N ALA A 47 -17.25 0.13 5.20
CA ALA A 47 -17.92 1.22 5.92
C ALA A 47 -19.38 1.39 5.48
N ALA A 48 -19.67 1.32 4.16
CA ALA A 48 -21.04 1.39 3.66
C ALA A 48 -21.90 0.22 4.16
N ARG A 49 -21.34 -1.00 4.22
CA ARG A 49 -22.02 -2.18 4.76
C ARG A 49 -22.28 -2.08 6.26
N GLU A 50 -21.29 -1.63 7.03
CA GLU A 50 -21.43 -1.39 8.47
C GLU A 50 -22.53 -0.34 8.74
N ASN A 51 -22.54 0.77 8.00
CA ASN A 51 -23.58 1.79 8.12
C ASN A 51 -24.98 1.24 7.80
N ALA A 52 -25.10 0.38 6.77
CA ALA A 52 -26.37 -0.28 6.43
C ALA A 52 -26.82 -1.29 7.50
N MET A 53 -25.89 -1.97 8.17
CA MET A 53 -26.19 -2.89 9.28
C MET A 53 -26.52 -2.16 10.58
N ASN A 54 -25.92 -1.00 10.82
CA ASN A 54 -26.13 -0.17 12.01
C ASN A 54 -27.38 0.72 11.91
N GLN A 55 -28.11 0.70 10.79
CA GLN A 55 -29.45 1.26 10.65
C GLN A 55 -30.51 0.15 10.43
N PRO A 56 -30.86 -0.63 11.47
CA PRO A 56 -32.01 -1.53 11.38
C PRO A 56 -33.30 -0.70 11.49
N GLY A 57 -34.02 -0.56 10.38
CA GLY A 57 -35.42 -0.12 10.35
C GLY A 57 -35.64 1.39 10.42
N THR A 58 -35.69 2.04 9.26
CA THR A 58 -36.70 3.09 9.04
C THR A 58 -37.89 2.42 8.38
N GLU A 59 -38.62 1.61 9.15
CA GLU A 59 -39.97 1.19 8.78
C GLU A 59 -40.86 2.43 8.81
N ALA A 60 -41.53 2.70 7.68
CA ALA A 60 -42.75 3.49 7.60
C ALA A 60 -43.76 2.67 6.78
#